data_AF-U1Q3P8-F1
#
_entry.id   AF-U1Q3P8-F1
#
_cell.length_a   1.000
_cell.length_b   1.000
_cell.length_c   1.000
_cell.angle_alpha   90.00
_cell.angle_beta   90.00
_cell.angle_gamma   90.00
#
_symmetry.space_group_name_H-M   'P 1'
#
loop_
_entity.id
_entity.type
_entity.pdbx_description
1 polymer ?
#
loop_
_entity_poly.entity_id
_entity_poly.type
_entity_poly.pdbx_seq_one_letter_code
_entity_poly.pdbx_strand_id
1 'polypeptide(L)'
;MIIYQNTAGGFVDDVVQNAIIDEIVAGFETQGVGGASQNEIRSWKNSLQYMSNLFYNCDVPTDAEVAIEFQIPLTSRRVDFMISGRNIEDQKNITIIELKQWEGEPTEPVPHKDGIVKTILGRGKRETTHPSYQAWSYSRLIEDFNLKVQQEDIELCPLAYLHNFDEQYRERLDNPTYKHYTKQAPVFLKQDVDNLSRVLESKIASTHSENLIQQVADSDLKPNKKLQDSLGSMLEANDEFTLIDSQKVVFERAVELAEEANQQNSKKVLIVKGGPGTGKTVVAINILAGLVQEDYTARYVSKNRAPRSVCKKNCEVTCLSKRLTICSTGLGAMFRRHRINSRP
;
A
#
# COMPACT_ATOMS: atom_id res chain seq x y z
N MET A 1 10.95 9.23 7.72
CA MET A 1 10.51 10.60 8.03
C MET A 1 9.21 10.52 8.78
N ILE A 2 9.10 11.23 9.90
CA ILE A 2 7.89 11.30 10.72
C ILE A 2 7.44 12.76 10.73
N ILE A 3 6.14 13.02 10.59
CA ILE A 3 5.58 14.37 10.62
C ILE A 3 5.20 14.76 12.04
N TYR A 4 4.48 13.89 12.74
CA TYR A 4 4.07 14.10 14.13
C TYR A 4 4.46 12.88 14.96
N GLN A 5 4.98 13.12 16.15
CA GLN A 5 5.40 12.09 17.09
C GLN A 5 5.16 12.57 18.53
N ASN A 6 4.49 11.75 19.33
CA ASN A 6 4.26 12.02 20.75
C ASN A 6 3.98 10.69 21.48
N THR A 7 3.73 10.73 22.78
CA THR A 7 3.13 9.62 23.51
C THR A 7 1.62 9.55 23.24
N ALA A 8 0.97 8.43 23.54
CA ALA A 8 -0.48 8.27 23.40
C ALA A 8 -1.25 9.29 24.25
N GLY A 9 -0.80 9.55 25.48
CA GLY A 9 -1.33 10.60 26.36
C GLY A 9 -1.12 11.99 25.78
N GLY A 10 0.08 12.29 25.29
CA GLY A 10 0.37 13.56 24.63
C GLY A 10 -0.45 13.79 23.36
N PHE A 11 -0.66 12.74 22.55
CA PHE A 11 -1.57 12.78 21.40
C PHE A 11 -3.00 13.09 21.81
N VAL A 12 -3.52 12.46 22.87
CA VAL A 12 -4.86 12.76 23.39
C VAL A 12 -4.94 14.21 23.87
N ASP A 13 -3.94 14.69 24.60
CA ASP A 13 -3.88 16.08 25.06
C ASP A 13 -3.87 17.07 23.88
N ASP A 14 -3.04 16.81 22.86
CA ASP A 14 -2.94 17.65 21.66
C ASP A 14 -4.28 17.70 20.90
N VAL A 15 -5.03 16.60 20.83
CA VAL A 15 -6.36 16.56 20.22
C VAL A 15 -7.37 17.35 21.06
N VAL A 16 -7.42 17.10 22.37
CA VAL A 16 -8.38 17.74 23.29
C VAL A 16 -8.15 19.27 23.37
N GLN A 17 -6.90 19.70 23.31
CA GLN A 17 -6.52 21.11 23.32
C GLN A 17 -6.62 21.79 21.95
N ASN A 18 -7.02 21.05 20.90
CA ASN A 18 -7.07 21.51 19.51
C ASN A 18 -5.70 21.89 18.91
N ALA A 19 -4.59 21.39 19.48
CA ALA A 19 -3.23 21.65 19.03
C ALA A 19 -2.75 20.67 17.93
N ILE A 20 -3.34 19.46 17.85
CA ILE A 20 -2.87 18.38 16.97
C ILE A 20 -2.66 18.79 15.50
N ILE A 21 -3.52 19.66 14.97
CA ILE A 21 -3.41 20.10 13.58
C ILE A 21 -2.24 21.05 13.39
N ASP A 22 -2.02 21.95 14.34
CA ASP A 22 -0.94 22.92 14.30
C ASP A 22 0.40 22.18 14.42
N GLU A 23 0.48 21.16 15.28
CA GLU A 23 1.66 20.29 15.41
C GLU A 23 1.96 19.52 14.11
N ILE A 24 0.95 18.93 13.46
CA ILE A 24 1.15 18.23 12.18
C ILE A 24 1.62 19.21 11.10
N VAL A 25 1.02 20.40 11.01
CA VAL A 25 1.41 21.43 10.03
C VAL A 25 2.86 21.89 10.28
N ALA A 26 3.22 22.16 11.54
CA ALA A 26 4.60 22.49 11.91
C ALA A 26 5.58 21.36 11.58
N GLY A 27 5.16 20.11 11.72
CA GLY A 27 5.92 18.93 11.30
C GLY A 27 6.21 18.93 9.80
N PHE A 28 5.20 19.17 8.96
CA PHE A 28 5.38 19.28 7.50
C PHE A 28 6.34 20.41 7.11
N GLU A 29 6.23 21.56 7.77
CA GLU A 29 7.13 22.70 7.55
C GLU A 29 8.58 22.37 7.94
N THR A 30 8.78 21.75 9.10
CA THR A 30 10.09 21.35 9.63
C THR A 30 10.79 20.35 8.70
N GLN A 31 10.03 19.41 8.13
CA GLN A 31 10.56 18.41 7.19
C GLN A 31 10.74 18.97 5.76
N GLY A 32 10.32 20.21 5.50
CA GLY A 32 10.42 20.85 4.18
C GLY A 32 9.52 20.22 3.12
N VAL A 33 8.48 19.49 3.51
CA VAL A 33 7.59 18.73 2.61
C VAL A 33 6.32 19.53 2.29
N GLY A 34 6.48 20.80 1.91
CA GLY A 34 5.36 21.68 1.56
C GLY A 34 4.31 21.87 2.68
N GLY A 35 3.30 22.70 2.45
CA GLY A 35 2.21 22.88 3.39
C GLY A 35 1.08 21.86 3.18
N ALA A 36 0.35 21.55 4.24
CA ALA A 36 -0.85 20.72 4.18
C ALA A 36 -1.99 21.41 3.41
N SER A 37 -2.69 20.67 2.55
CA SER A 37 -3.89 21.18 1.88
C SER A 37 -5.08 21.29 2.84
N GLN A 38 -6.05 22.15 2.52
CA GLN A 38 -7.27 22.30 3.31
C GLN A 38 -8.07 21.00 3.44
N ASN A 39 -7.99 20.12 2.45
CA ASN A 39 -8.64 18.81 2.49
C ASN A 39 -7.91 17.84 3.42
N GLU A 40 -6.58 17.86 3.46
CA GLU A 40 -5.78 17.07 4.41
C GLU A 40 -6.06 17.52 5.84
N ILE A 41 -6.05 18.83 6.11
CA ILE A 41 -6.38 19.39 7.42
C ILE A 41 -7.77 18.92 7.90
N ARG A 42 -8.77 18.97 7.01
CA ARG A 42 -10.13 18.49 7.34
C ARG A 42 -10.14 16.98 7.62
N SER A 43 -9.40 16.22 6.83
CA SER A 43 -9.27 14.76 6.99
C SER A 43 -8.70 14.40 8.36
N TRP A 44 -7.63 15.08 8.80
CA TRP A 44 -7.02 14.88 10.10
C TRP A 44 -7.97 15.25 11.24
N LYS A 45 -8.61 16.44 11.18
CA LYS A 45 -9.60 16.87 12.19
C LYS A 45 -10.70 15.84 12.39
N ASN A 46 -11.21 15.28 11.30
CA ASN A 46 -12.27 14.28 11.36
C ASN A 46 -11.79 12.95 11.90
N SER A 47 -10.63 12.46 11.46
CA SER A 47 -10.20 11.08 11.73
C SER A 47 -9.50 10.93 13.08
N LEU A 48 -8.64 11.89 13.44
CA LEU A 48 -7.84 11.82 14.66
C LEU A 48 -8.68 11.96 15.94
N GLN A 49 -9.84 12.61 15.86
CA GLN A 49 -10.80 12.63 16.98
C GLN A 49 -11.29 11.22 17.33
N TYR A 50 -11.52 10.36 16.35
CA TYR A 50 -11.94 8.97 16.61
C TYR A 50 -10.83 8.15 17.26
N MET A 51 -9.57 8.40 16.87
CA MET A 51 -8.42 7.77 17.53
C MET A 51 -8.26 8.27 18.97
N SER A 52 -8.38 9.58 19.22
CA SER A 52 -8.34 10.14 20.57
C SER A 52 -9.45 9.57 21.45
N ASN A 53 -10.68 9.50 20.94
CA ASN A 53 -11.82 8.93 21.68
C ASN A 53 -11.60 7.45 22.04
N LEU A 54 -10.91 6.69 21.18
CA LEU A 54 -10.61 5.30 21.43
C LEU A 54 -9.72 5.13 22.67
N PHE A 55 -8.75 6.02 22.89
CA PHE A 55 -7.87 5.95 24.06
C PHE A 55 -8.56 6.25 25.39
N TYR A 56 -9.82 6.72 25.42
CA TYR A 56 -10.53 7.03 26.66
C TYR A 56 -10.84 5.79 27.51
N ASN A 57 -11.16 4.67 26.86
CA ASN A 57 -11.50 3.39 27.50
C ASN A 57 -10.58 2.25 27.04
N CYS A 58 -9.37 2.57 26.59
CA CYS A 58 -8.40 1.60 26.10
C CYS A 58 -7.23 1.56 27.08
N ASP A 59 -6.90 0.39 27.61
CA ASP A 59 -5.85 0.20 28.61
C ASP A 59 -4.42 0.23 28.01
N VAL A 60 -4.25 0.88 26.86
CA VAL A 60 -2.94 1.14 26.27
C VAL A 60 -2.18 2.14 27.13
N PRO A 61 -0.91 1.86 27.49
CA PRO A 61 -0.09 2.77 28.27
C PRO A 61 -0.04 4.18 27.68
N THR A 62 -0.19 5.20 28.53
CA THR A 62 -0.22 6.60 28.10
C THR A 62 1.13 7.07 27.54
N ASP A 63 2.21 6.41 27.89
CA ASP A 63 3.56 6.65 27.37
C ASP A 63 3.88 5.83 26.10
N ALA A 64 2.91 5.09 25.56
CA ALA A 64 3.06 4.38 24.28
C ALA A 64 3.35 5.36 23.16
N GLU A 65 4.28 5.01 22.28
CA GLU A 65 4.74 5.94 21.26
C GLU A 65 3.76 5.97 20.09
N VAL A 66 3.32 7.18 19.72
CA VAL A 66 2.43 7.45 18.59
C VAL A 66 3.18 8.24 17.52
N ALA A 67 3.01 7.86 16.27
CA ALA A 67 3.42 8.64 15.11
C ALA A 67 2.28 8.78 14.10
N ILE A 68 2.18 9.95 13.47
CA ILE A 68 1.18 10.26 12.45
C ILE A 68 1.90 10.68 11.17
N GLU A 69 1.34 10.26 10.02
CA GLU A 69 1.88 10.55 8.69
C GLU A 69 3.34 10.04 8.54
N PHE A 70 3.62 8.82 9.01
CA PHE A 70 4.92 8.16 8.87
C PHE A 70 5.20 7.85 7.40
N GLN A 71 6.24 8.44 6.81
CA GLN A 71 6.59 8.19 5.41
C GLN A 71 7.30 6.85 5.24
N ILE A 72 6.70 5.99 4.42
CA ILE A 72 7.27 4.69 4.07
C ILE A 72 8.48 4.92 3.16
N PRO A 73 9.66 4.34 3.49
CA PRO A 73 10.88 4.54 2.72
C PRO A 73 10.71 4.28 1.22
N LEU A 74 11.42 5.07 0.40
CA LEU A 74 11.42 4.99 -1.07
C LEU A 74 10.06 5.23 -1.74
N THR A 75 9.06 5.67 -1.00
CA THR A 75 7.74 6.03 -1.53
C THR A 75 7.33 7.43 -1.11
N SER A 76 6.30 7.95 -1.78
CA SER A 76 5.58 9.15 -1.33
C SER A 76 4.38 8.81 -0.45
N ARG A 77 4.25 7.56 0.02
CA ARG A 77 3.11 7.10 0.82
C ARG A 77 3.43 7.24 2.30
N ARG A 78 2.40 7.54 3.07
CA ARG A 78 2.47 7.74 4.50
C ARG A 78 1.43 6.84 5.18
N VAL A 79 1.79 6.29 6.32
CA VAL A 79 0.88 5.59 7.22
C VAL A 79 0.16 6.66 8.04
N ASP A 80 -1.17 6.57 8.13
CA ASP A 80 -1.98 7.58 8.82
C ASP A 80 -1.67 7.63 10.31
N PHE A 81 -1.63 6.47 10.98
CA PHE A 81 -1.38 6.40 12.41
C PHE A 81 -0.58 5.14 12.75
N MET A 82 0.45 5.28 13.58
CA MET A 82 1.25 4.19 14.12
C MET A 82 1.30 4.32 15.63
N ILE A 83 1.24 3.19 16.32
CA ILE A 83 1.46 3.14 17.76
C ILE A 83 2.32 1.93 18.11
N SER A 84 3.28 2.12 19.02
CA SER A 84 4.23 1.08 19.40
C SER A 84 4.36 0.86 20.89
N GLY A 85 4.79 -0.35 21.22
CA GLY A 85 5.13 -0.77 22.57
C GLY A 85 5.43 -2.27 22.55
N ARG A 86 4.96 -2.99 23.56
CA ARG A 86 5.21 -4.42 23.72
C ARG A 86 3.94 -5.16 24.06
N ASN A 87 3.79 -6.37 23.51
CA ASN A 87 2.65 -7.23 23.81
C ASN A 87 2.82 -7.91 25.18
N ILE A 88 1.86 -8.75 25.56
CA ILE A 88 1.88 -9.48 26.84
C ILE A 88 3.06 -10.48 26.97
N GLU A 89 3.69 -10.85 25.86
CA GLU A 89 4.88 -11.71 25.80
C GLU A 89 6.19 -10.90 25.78
N ASP A 90 6.13 -9.59 26.05
CA ASP A 90 7.27 -8.65 25.99
C ASP A 90 7.92 -8.53 24.59
N GLN A 91 7.18 -8.85 23.52
CA GLN A 91 7.65 -8.72 22.14
C GLN A 91 7.37 -7.31 21.60
N LYS A 92 8.37 -6.73 20.93
CA LYS A 92 8.27 -5.42 20.27
C LYS A 92 7.17 -5.43 19.22
N ASN A 93 6.23 -4.51 19.34
CA ASN A 93 5.06 -4.44 18.48
C ASN A 93 4.86 -3.01 17.97
N ILE A 94 4.57 -2.89 16.67
CA ILE A 94 4.13 -1.66 16.03
C ILE A 94 2.82 -1.92 15.32
N THR A 95 1.75 -1.30 15.79
CA THR A 95 0.45 -1.33 15.12
C THR A 95 0.39 -0.22 14.08
N ILE A 96 0.07 -0.59 12.83
CA ILE A 96 -0.06 0.29 11.67
C ILE A 96 -1.55 0.42 11.38
N ILE A 97 -2.09 1.63 11.50
CA ILE A 97 -3.52 1.89 11.40
C ILE A 97 -3.77 2.79 10.18
N GLU A 98 -4.46 2.25 9.18
CA GLU A 98 -5.00 3.03 8.06
C GLU A 98 -6.38 3.59 8.44
N LEU A 99 -6.59 4.89 8.31
CA LEU A 99 -7.83 5.57 8.66
C LEU A 99 -8.62 5.91 7.38
N LYS A 100 -9.87 5.45 7.29
CA LYS A 100 -10.76 5.84 6.17
C LYS A 100 -12.06 6.46 6.65
N GLN A 101 -12.37 7.58 6.03
CA GLN A 101 -13.65 8.29 6.18
C GLN A 101 -14.74 7.79 5.23
N TRP A 102 -14.69 6.53 4.78
CA TRP A 102 -15.64 6.02 3.80
C TRP A 102 -17.02 5.75 4.39
N GLU A 103 -18.03 5.88 3.55
CA GLU A 103 -19.41 5.50 3.86
C GLU A 103 -19.71 4.10 3.30
N GLY A 104 -20.57 3.36 3.99
CA GLY A 104 -20.90 1.99 3.62
C GLY A 104 -21.77 1.87 2.37
N GLU A 105 -22.86 2.62 2.30
CA GLU A 105 -23.86 2.58 1.22
C GLU A 105 -23.26 2.69 -0.21
N PRO A 106 -22.29 3.57 -0.50
CA PRO A 106 -21.70 3.64 -1.84
C PRO A 106 -20.59 2.62 -2.13
N THR A 107 -20.17 1.84 -1.14
CA THR A 107 -19.01 0.94 -1.22
C THR A 107 -19.40 -0.46 -1.70
N GLU A 108 -18.77 -0.95 -2.75
CA GLU A 108 -19.07 -2.27 -3.34
C GLU A 108 -17.78 -3.03 -3.67
N PRO A 109 -17.78 -4.37 -3.50
CA PRO A 109 -16.70 -5.19 -4.00
C PRO A 109 -16.65 -5.13 -5.54
N VAL A 110 -15.45 -5.27 -6.10
CA VAL A 110 -15.25 -5.30 -7.56
C VAL A 110 -14.96 -6.73 -7.99
N PRO A 111 -15.87 -7.40 -8.72
CA PRO A 111 -15.64 -8.76 -9.18
C PRO A 111 -14.36 -8.88 -9.99
N HIS A 112 -13.66 -10.00 -9.83
CA HIS A 112 -12.45 -10.36 -10.60
C HIS A 112 -11.27 -9.39 -10.49
N LYS A 113 -11.27 -8.49 -9.50
CA LYS A 113 -10.12 -7.64 -9.20
C LYS A 113 -9.67 -7.83 -7.77
N ASP A 114 -8.50 -8.43 -7.62
CA ASP A 114 -7.96 -8.77 -6.32
C ASP A 114 -7.64 -7.51 -5.51
N GLY A 115 -8.08 -7.46 -4.24
CA GLY A 115 -7.83 -6.32 -3.35
C GLY A 115 -8.41 -4.98 -3.82
N ILE A 116 -9.34 -4.94 -4.79
CA ILE A 116 -9.97 -3.71 -5.29
C ILE A 116 -11.41 -3.59 -4.82
N VAL A 117 -11.77 -2.41 -4.36
CA VAL A 117 -13.12 -2.01 -3.96
C VAL A 117 -13.52 -0.74 -4.70
N LYS A 118 -14.82 -0.51 -4.87
CA LYS A 118 -15.35 0.68 -5.52
C LYS A 118 -16.17 1.50 -4.54
N THR A 119 -15.79 2.75 -4.32
CA THR A 119 -16.45 3.65 -3.34
C THR A 119 -16.42 5.11 -3.79
N ILE A 120 -17.04 6.02 -3.05
CA ILE A 120 -16.99 7.46 -3.33
C ILE A 120 -15.66 8.04 -2.84
N LEU A 121 -14.90 8.63 -3.76
CA LEU A 121 -13.69 9.38 -3.45
C LEU A 121 -13.78 10.78 -4.08
N GLY A 122 -13.73 11.81 -3.25
CA GLY A 122 -13.91 13.19 -3.69
C GLY A 122 -15.31 13.41 -4.27
N ARG A 123 -15.39 13.62 -5.59
CA ARG A 123 -16.66 13.94 -6.29
C ARG A 123 -17.27 12.77 -7.09
N GLY A 124 -16.77 11.55 -6.95
CA GLY A 124 -17.32 10.44 -7.72
C GLY A 124 -16.93 9.06 -7.23
N LYS A 125 -17.65 8.07 -7.74
CA LYS A 125 -17.42 6.65 -7.46
C LYS A 125 -16.21 6.15 -8.25
N ARG A 126 -15.21 5.60 -7.56
CA ARG A 126 -13.91 5.18 -8.12
C ARG A 126 -13.48 3.84 -7.55
N GLU A 127 -12.75 3.07 -8.36
CA GLU A 127 -12.04 1.89 -7.89
C GLU A 127 -10.77 2.33 -7.13
N THR A 128 -10.51 1.67 -6.01
CA THR A 128 -9.39 1.91 -5.11
C THR A 128 -9.00 0.60 -4.42
N THR A 129 -7.84 0.57 -3.78
CA THR A 129 -7.44 -0.56 -2.94
C THR A 129 -8.38 -0.72 -1.75
N HIS A 130 -8.69 -1.97 -1.42
CA HIS A 130 -9.38 -2.31 -0.19
C HIS A 130 -8.55 -1.83 1.02
N PRO A 131 -9.15 -1.26 2.09
CA PRO A 131 -8.39 -0.69 3.21
C PRO A 131 -7.45 -1.70 3.89
N SER A 132 -7.91 -2.94 4.05
CA SER A 132 -7.09 -4.04 4.56
C SER A 132 -5.89 -4.34 3.64
N TYR A 133 -6.09 -4.37 2.32
CA TYR A 133 -4.99 -4.52 1.37
C TYR A 133 -3.97 -3.40 1.54
N GLN A 134 -4.43 -2.16 1.70
CA GLN A 134 -3.56 -1.00 1.83
C GLN A 134 -2.71 -1.07 3.11
N ALA A 135 -3.34 -1.30 4.27
CA ALA A 135 -2.62 -1.45 5.54
C ALA A 135 -1.62 -2.62 5.50
N TRP A 136 -2.05 -3.78 5.00
CA TRP A 136 -1.16 -4.93 4.77
C TRP A 136 0.01 -4.56 3.86
N SER A 137 -0.26 -3.90 2.73
CA SER A 137 0.76 -3.57 1.75
C SER A 137 1.82 -2.63 2.30
N TYR A 138 1.42 -1.70 3.18
CA TYR A 138 2.33 -0.79 3.86
C TYR A 138 3.20 -1.51 4.88
N SER A 139 2.62 -2.42 5.69
CA SER A 139 3.40 -3.22 6.63
C SER A 139 4.44 -4.09 5.92
N ARG A 140 4.05 -4.76 4.83
CA ARG A 140 4.97 -5.56 4.01
C ARG A 140 6.08 -4.71 3.45
N LEU A 141 5.76 -3.52 2.96
CA LEU A 141 6.76 -2.61 2.40
C LEU A 141 7.78 -2.13 3.46
N ILE A 142 7.32 -1.83 4.68
CA ILE A 142 8.20 -1.46 5.79
C ILE A 142 9.10 -2.64 6.16
N GLU A 143 8.51 -3.81 6.42
CA GLU A 143 9.25 -5.05 6.75
C GLU A 143 10.30 -5.38 5.68
N ASP A 144 9.96 -5.19 4.42
CA ASP A 144 10.79 -5.51 3.27
C ASP A 144 12.06 -4.66 3.12
N PHE A 145 11.98 -3.38 3.49
CA PHE A 145 13.05 -2.42 3.31
C PHE A 145 13.81 -2.12 4.61
N ASN A 146 13.17 -2.29 5.75
CA ASN A 146 13.70 -1.89 7.05
C ASN A 146 14.51 -3.03 7.68
N LEU A 147 15.84 -2.87 7.75
CA LEU A 147 16.71 -3.88 8.33
C LEU A 147 16.39 -4.15 9.81
N LYS A 148 16.02 -3.10 10.54
CA LYS A 148 15.77 -3.19 11.97
C LYS A 148 14.53 -4.00 12.31
N VAL A 149 13.44 -3.82 11.54
CA VAL A 149 12.23 -4.64 11.67
C VAL A 149 12.55 -6.14 11.57
N GLN A 150 13.42 -6.52 10.63
CA GLN A 150 13.81 -7.92 10.43
C GLN A 150 14.79 -8.44 11.48
N GLN A 151 15.72 -7.60 11.95
CA GLN A 151 16.81 -8.02 12.84
C GLN A 151 16.44 -8.00 14.32
N GLU A 152 15.52 -7.13 14.72
CA GLU A 152 15.08 -6.97 16.10
C GLU A 152 13.71 -7.60 16.37
N ASP A 153 13.24 -8.45 15.45
CA ASP A 153 11.97 -9.18 15.54
C ASP A 153 10.79 -8.27 15.93
N ILE A 154 10.70 -7.09 15.30
CA ILE A 154 9.61 -6.15 15.54
C ILE A 154 8.38 -6.63 14.77
N GLU A 155 7.33 -7.00 15.50
CA GLU A 155 6.07 -7.42 14.91
C GLU A 155 5.32 -6.20 14.36
N LEU A 156 5.04 -6.19 13.06
CA LEU A 156 4.17 -5.20 12.43
C LEU A 156 2.73 -5.72 12.39
N CYS A 157 1.82 -5.00 13.02
CA CYS A 157 0.40 -5.34 13.10
C CYS A 157 -0.43 -4.35 12.26
N PRO A 158 -0.65 -4.61 10.96
CA PRO A 158 -1.50 -3.74 10.15
C PRO A 158 -2.97 -3.93 10.50
N LEU A 159 -3.75 -2.84 10.45
CA LEU A 159 -5.20 -2.85 10.49
C LEU A 159 -5.78 -1.63 9.80
N ALA A 160 -7.07 -1.66 9.49
CA ALA A 160 -7.80 -0.51 8.96
C ALA A 160 -8.97 -0.15 9.86
N TYR A 161 -9.16 1.14 10.11
CA TYR A 161 -10.29 1.67 10.86
C TYR A 161 -11.13 2.62 10.00
N LEU A 162 -12.33 2.17 9.65
CA LEU A 162 -13.30 2.94 8.88
C LEU A 162 -14.36 3.54 9.80
N HIS A 163 -13.98 4.59 10.50
CA HIS A 163 -14.75 5.20 11.59
C HIS A 163 -16.09 5.84 11.17
N ASN A 164 -16.37 5.99 9.87
CA ASN A 164 -17.65 6.47 9.34
C ASN A 164 -18.51 5.35 8.72
N PHE A 165 -17.99 4.12 8.64
CA PHE A 165 -18.62 3.05 7.90
C PHE A 165 -19.62 2.29 8.77
N ASP A 166 -20.87 2.17 8.32
CA ASP A 166 -21.93 1.53 9.09
C ASP A 166 -21.88 0.00 9.01
N GLU A 167 -22.02 -0.65 10.16
CA GLU A 167 -22.02 -2.11 10.35
C GLU A 167 -22.92 -2.89 9.36
N GLN A 168 -24.07 -2.33 8.99
CA GLN A 168 -25.03 -2.98 8.09
C GLN A 168 -24.48 -3.26 6.67
N TYR A 169 -23.31 -2.69 6.34
CA TYR A 169 -22.64 -2.83 5.05
C TYR A 169 -21.32 -3.62 5.17
N ARG A 170 -21.03 -4.22 6.33
CA ARG A 170 -19.77 -4.93 6.61
C ARG A 170 -19.42 -5.98 5.55
N GLU A 171 -20.43 -6.67 5.02
CA GLU A 171 -20.26 -7.73 4.01
C GLU A 171 -19.57 -7.25 2.72
N ARG A 172 -19.57 -5.94 2.46
CA ARG A 172 -18.85 -5.34 1.32
C ARG A 172 -17.34 -5.33 1.53
N LEU A 173 -16.86 -5.24 2.77
CA LEU A 173 -15.45 -5.23 3.13
C LEU A 173 -14.97 -6.62 3.58
N ASP A 174 -15.83 -7.39 4.26
CA ASP A 174 -15.57 -8.76 4.66
C ASP A 174 -15.94 -9.79 3.57
N ASN A 175 -16.09 -9.32 2.32
CA ASN A 175 -16.36 -10.18 1.19
C ASN A 175 -15.28 -11.28 1.10
N PRO A 176 -15.65 -12.56 0.84
CA PRO A 176 -14.69 -13.66 0.75
C PRO A 176 -13.50 -13.42 -0.18
N THR A 177 -13.68 -12.61 -1.23
CA THR A 177 -12.58 -12.25 -2.14
C THR A 177 -11.43 -11.50 -1.47
N TYR A 178 -11.67 -10.87 -0.31
CA TYR A 178 -10.66 -10.12 0.45
C TYR A 178 -10.11 -10.88 1.66
N LYS A 179 -10.56 -12.13 1.90
CA LYS A 179 -10.23 -12.90 3.11
C LYS A 179 -8.74 -13.06 3.36
N HIS A 180 -7.94 -13.16 2.30
CA HIS A 180 -6.48 -13.21 2.40
C HIS A 180 -5.92 -11.95 3.09
N TYR A 181 -6.45 -10.77 2.74
CA TYR A 181 -6.04 -9.50 3.32
C TYR A 181 -6.67 -9.26 4.68
N THR A 182 -7.99 -9.46 4.83
CA THR A 182 -8.69 -9.16 6.09
C THR A 182 -8.23 -10.04 7.26
N LYS A 183 -7.66 -11.22 6.98
CA LYS A 183 -6.98 -12.03 8.01
C LYS A 183 -5.66 -11.42 8.48
N GLN A 184 -4.90 -10.78 7.58
CA GLN A 184 -3.59 -10.21 7.88
C GLN A 184 -3.69 -8.78 8.42
N ALA A 185 -4.64 -8.00 7.89
CA ALA A 185 -4.94 -6.64 8.31
C ALA A 185 -6.45 -6.52 8.57
N PRO A 186 -6.91 -6.79 9.80
CA PRO A 186 -8.34 -6.75 10.13
C PRO A 186 -8.94 -5.36 9.91
N VAL A 187 -10.26 -5.34 9.68
CA VAL A 187 -11.05 -4.15 9.43
C VAL A 187 -11.97 -3.88 10.60
N PHE A 188 -11.87 -2.68 11.16
CA PHE A 188 -12.74 -2.18 12.21
C PHE A 188 -13.63 -1.07 11.65
N LEU A 189 -14.91 -1.10 12.00
CA LEU A 189 -15.93 -0.15 11.56
C LEU A 189 -16.33 0.78 12.70
N LYS A 190 -17.23 1.71 12.41
CA LYS A 190 -17.71 2.74 13.35
C LYS A 190 -18.14 2.20 14.72
N GLN A 191 -18.74 1.01 14.77
CA GLN A 191 -19.24 0.38 16.00
C GLN A 191 -18.23 -0.54 16.69
N ASP A 192 -17.04 -0.77 16.12
CA ASP A 192 -16.05 -1.73 16.62
C ASP A 192 -15.08 -1.17 17.67
N VAL A 193 -15.38 -0.02 18.29
CA VAL A 193 -14.45 0.68 19.20
C VAL A 193 -13.91 -0.27 20.28
N ASP A 194 -14.76 -1.09 20.90
CA ASP A 194 -14.34 -2.04 21.93
C ASP A 194 -13.47 -3.18 21.38
N ASN A 195 -13.76 -3.65 20.15
CA ASN A 195 -12.98 -4.69 19.49
C ASN A 195 -11.58 -4.18 19.11
N LEU A 196 -11.51 -2.95 18.58
CA LEU A 196 -10.26 -2.29 18.22
C LEU A 196 -9.42 -2.01 19.47
N SER A 197 -10.04 -1.53 20.55
CA SER A 197 -9.35 -1.29 21.83
C SER A 197 -8.72 -2.57 22.38
N ARG A 198 -9.49 -3.68 22.43
CA ARG A 198 -8.97 -4.99 22.84
C ARG A 198 -7.80 -5.49 21.99
N VAL A 199 -7.83 -5.21 20.68
CA VAL A 199 -6.71 -5.58 19.81
C VAL A 199 -5.48 -4.73 20.13
N LEU A 200 -5.64 -3.42 20.32
CA LEU A 200 -4.53 -2.54 20.69
C LEU A 200 -3.93 -2.90 22.04
N GLU A 201 -4.75 -3.16 23.06
CA GLU A 201 -4.32 -3.63 24.38
C GLU A 201 -3.53 -4.94 24.29
N SER A 202 -3.97 -5.88 23.44
CA SER A 202 -3.26 -7.14 23.25
C SER A 202 -1.87 -6.97 22.61
N LYS A 203 -1.70 -5.93 21.79
CA LYS A 203 -0.46 -5.63 21.06
C LYS A 203 0.45 -4.68 21.82
N ILE A 204 -0.09 -3.86 22.71
CA ILE A 204 0.60 -2.80 23.44
C ILE A 204 0.14 -2.86 24.90
N ALA A 205 0.61 -3.88 25.61
CA ALA A 205 0.37 -4.10 27.03
C ALA A 205 1.36 -3.33 27.92
N SER A 206 2.56 -3.03 27.42
CA SER A 206 3.59 -2.26 28.13
C SER A 206 4.49 -1.45 27.21
N THR A 207 5.27 -0.55 27.79
CA THR A 207 6.17 0.39 27.12
C THR A 207 7.51 0.41 27.83
N HIS A 208 8.57 0.56 27.04
CA HIS A 208 9.94 0.66 27.53
C HIS A 208 10.54 2.00 27.07
N SER A 209 11.73 2.36 27.54
CA SER A 209 12.42 3.59 27.11
C SER A 209 12.87 3.59 25.63
N GLU A 210 12.67 2.48 24.93
CA GLU A 210 12.99 2.32 23.51
C GLU A 210 11.92 3.00 22.66
N ASN A 211 12.33 3.96 21.84
CA ASN A 211 11.45 4.58 20.86
C ASN A 211 11.48 3.75 19.57
N LEU A 212 10.52 2.83 19.40
CA LEU A 212 10.53 1.85 18.31
C LEU A 212 10.23 2.50 16.95
N ILE A 213 9.34 3.48 16.90
CA ILE A 213 8.96 4.10 15.61
C ILE A 213 10.10 4.97 15.09
N GLN A 214 10.81 5.72 15.95
CA GLN A 214 12.02 6.44 15.55
C GLN A 214 13.11 5.48 15.08
N GLN A 215 13.30 4.37 15.78
CA GLN A 215 14.26 3.35 15.39
C GLN A 215 13.97 2.78 14.00
N VAL A 216 12.70 2.55 13.66
CA VAL A 216 12.28 2.16 12.31
C VAL A 216 12.48 3.32 11.33
N ALA A 217 12.19 4.56 11.69
CA ALA A 217 12.37 5.73 10.83
C ALA A 217 13.84 5.97 10.44
N ASP A 218 14.77 5.72 11.36
CA ASP A 218 16.21 5.96 11.20
C ASP A 218 16.98 4.73 10.71
N SER A 219 16.31 3.56 10.62
CA SER A 219 16.96 2.33 10.17
C SER A 219 17.52 2.47 8.76
N ASP A 220 18.71 1.93 8.57
CA ASP A 220 19.27 1.70 7.25
C ASP A 220 18.30 0.86 6.40
N LEU A 221 18.21 1.22 5.13
CA LEU A 221 17.46 0.47 4.14
C LEU A 221 18.30 -0.67 3.61
N LYS A 222 17.67 -1.82 3.39
CA LYS A 222 18.33 -3.00 2.83
C LYS A 222 18.98 -2.66 1.47
N PRO A 223 20.32 -2.81 1.30
CA PRO A 223 21.03 -2.41 0.08
C PRO A 223 20.64 -3.19 -1.19
N ASN A 224 20.10 -4.41 -1.02
CA ASN A 224 19.90 -5.40 -2.08
C ASN A 224 18.54 -5.36 -2.79
N LYS A 225 17.62 -4.44 -2.43
CA LYS A 225 16.38 -4.22 -3.19
C LYS A 225 16.54 -3.11 -4.23
N LYS A 226 17.66 -3.08 -4.93
CA LYS A 226 17.70 -2.31 -6.18
C LYS A 226 16.70 -2.99 -7.10
N LEU A 227 15.84 -2.21 -7.75
CA LEU A 227 14.88 -2.67 -8.76
C LEU A 227 15.49 -3.73 -9.69
N GLN A 228 16.79 -3.62 -10.00
CA GLN A 228 17.52 -4.54 -10.87
C GLN A 228 17.61 -6.00 -10.35
N ASP A 229 17.74 -6.21 -9.04
CA ASP A 229 17.91 -7.55 -8.46
C ASP A 229 16.56 -8.25 -8.27
N SER A 230 15.58 -7.54 -7.72
CA SER A 230 14.23 -8.07 -7.49
C SER A 230 13.41 -8.26 -8.78
N LEU A 231 13.83 -7.66 -9.90
CA LEU A 231 13.23 -7.93 -11.21
C LEU A 231 13.47 -9.35 -11.74
N GLY A 232 14.43 -10.10 -11.19
CA GLY A 232 14.68 -11.50 -11.56
C GLY A 232 13.67 -12.43 -10.93
N SER A 233 13.57 -12.33 -9.61
CA SER A 233 12.65 -13.10 -8.78
C SER A 233 11.18 -12.74 -9.03
N MET A 234 10.85 -11.51 -9.42
CA MET A 234 9.52 -11.15 -9.94
C MET A 234 9.08 -11.99 -11.15
N LEU A 235 10.00 -12.32 -12.05
CA LEU A 235 9.70 -13.13 -13.25
C LEU A 235 9.64 -14.63 -12.93
N GLU A 236 10.12 -15.03 -11.75
CA GLU A 236 10.07 -16.41 -11.22
C GLU A 236 8.80 -16.68 -10.39
N ALA A 237 7.81 -15.79 -10.45
CA ALA A 237 6.55 -15.90 -9.72
C ALA A 237 6.67 -15.83 -8.18
N ASN A 238 7.70 -15.14 -7.68
CA ASN A 238 7.72 -14.73 -6.28
C ASN A 238 6.99 -13.37 -6.15
N ASP A 239 6.12 -13.24 -5.15
CA ASP A 239 5.43 -12.01 -4.74
C ASP A 239 6.41 -10.97 -4.15
N GLU A 240 7.48 -10.65 -4.88
CA GLU A 240 8.61 -9.90 -4.32
C GLU A 240 8.38 -8.38 -4.30
N PHE A 241 7.35 -7.90 -5.01
CA PHE A 241 6.95 -6.50 -4.95
C PHE A 241 5.46 -6.33 -4.72
N THR A 242 5.16 -5.94 -3.51
CA THR A 242 3.86 -5.45 -3.11
C THR A 242 3.51 -4.16 -3.86
N LEU A 243 2.49 -4.21 -4.73
CA LEU A 243 1.96 -3.02 -5.40
C LEU A 243 1.14 -2.19 -4.41
N ILE A 244 1.39 -0.88 -4.35
CA ILE A 244 0.71 0.01 -3.40
C ILE A 244 -0.30 0.94 -4.09
N ASP A 245 -1.44 1.17 -3.45
CA ASP A 245 -2.47 2.12 -3.86
C ASP A 245 -2.86 2.03 -5.35
N SER A 246 -2.70 3.14 -6.08
CA SER A 246 -3.02 3.25 -7.51
C SER A 246 -2.22 2.30 -8.39
N GLN A 247 -1.08 1.78 -7.93
CA GLN A 247 -0.30 0.79 -8.66
C GLN A 247 -1.07 -0.53 -8.77
N LYS A 248 -1.70 -0.98 -7.67
CA LYS A 248 -2.55 -2.18 -7.65
C LYS A 248 -3.78 -1.99 -8.51
N VAL A 249 -4.47 -0.84 -8.40
CA VAL A 249 -5.64 -0.52 -9.25
C VAL A 249 -5.30 -0.58 -10.75
N VAL A 250 -4.15 -0.02 -11.14
CA VAL A 250 -3.70 -0.05 -12.55
C VAL A 250 -3.36 -1.47 -13.00
N PHE A 251 -2.71 -2.26 -12.15
CA PHE A 251 -2.38 -3.64 -12.44
C PHE A 251 -3.64 -4.48 -12.69
N GLU A 252 -4.60 -4.44 -11.76
CA GLU A 252 -5.86 -5.21 -11.86
C GLU A 252 -6.67 -4.78 -13.09
N ARG A 253 -6.71 -3.48 -13.41
CA ARG A 253 -7.37 -3.00 -14.64
C ARG A 253 -6.63 -3.46 -15.90
N ALA A 254 -5.31 -3.61 -15.87
CA ALA A 254 -4.56 -4.09 -17.03
C ALA A 254 -4.82 -5.58 -17.29
N VAL A 255 -4.89 -6.40 -16.24
CA VAL A 255 -5.21 -7.83 -16.32
C VAL A 255 -6.63 -8.01 -16.86
N GLU A 256 -7.62 -7.34 -16.25
CA GLU A 256 -9.02 -7.37 -16.71
C GLU A 256 -9.15 -6.98 -18.19
N LEU A 257 -8.48 -5.91 -18.62
CA LEU A 257 -8.52 -5.48 -20.02
C LEU A 257 -7.88 -6.50 -20.98
N ALA A 258 -6.86 -7.23 -20.55
CA ALA A 258 -6.23 -8.26 -21.36
C ALA A 258 -7.17 -9.47 -21.52
N GLU A 259 -7.85 -9.87 -20.46
CA GLU A 259 -8.87 -10.92 -20.50
C GLU A 259 -10.03 -10.54 -21.41
N GLU A 260 -10.60 -9.35 -21.23
CA GLU A 260 -11.68 -8.82 -22.09
C GLU A 260 -11.25 -8.80 -23.57
N ALA A 261 -10.02 -8.33 -23.85
CA ALA A 261 -9.48 -8.26 -25.20
C ALA A 261 -9.42 -9.64 -25.85
N ASN A 262 -8.99 -10.65 -25.09
CA ASN A 262 -8.88 -12.03 -25.56
C ASN A 262 -10.26 -12.67 -25.80
N GLN A 263 -11.17 -12.54 -24.83
CA GLN A 263 -12.53 -13.11 -24.92
C GLN A 263 -13.35 -12.49 -26.06
N GLN A 264 -13.23 -11.17 -26.25
CA GLN A 264 -14.00 -10.43 -27.26
C GLN A 264 -13.29 -10.36 -28.61
N ASN A 265 -12.09 -10.93 -28.73
CA ASN A 265 -11.21 -10.78 -29.89
C ASN A 265 -11.09 -9.30 -30.35
N SER A 266 -10.86 -8.40 -29.39
CA SER A 266 -10.86 -6.95 -29.60
C SER A 266 -9.57 -6.30 -29.10
N LYS A 267 -9.24 -5.12 -29.61
CA LYS A 267 -8.05 -4.38 -29.16
C LYS A 267 -8.44 -3.41 -28.05
N LYS A 268 -7.68 -3.42 -26.95
CA LYS A 268 -7.82 -2.49 -25.82
C LYS A 268 -6.53 -1.67 -25.67
N VAL A 269 -6.64 -0.45 -25.17
CA VAL A 269 -5.50 0.43 -24.86
C VAL A 269 -5.71 1.04 -23.48
N LEU A 270 -4.75 0.81 -22.57
CA LEU A 270 -4.72 1.42 -21.25
C LEU A 270 -3.64 2.52 -21.21
N ILE A 271 -4.03 3.75 -20.91
CA ILE A 271 -3.11 4.89 -20.76
C ILE A 271 -2.97 5.20 -19.28
N VAL A 272 -1.78 4.94 -18.73
CA VAL A 272 -1.46 5.22 -17.33
C VAL A 272 -0.70 6.53 -17.21
N LYS A 273 -1.24 7.47 -16.46
CA LYS A 273 -0.60 8.76 -16.15
C LYS A 273 -0.02 8.73 -14.74
N GLY A 274 1.19 9.28 -14.56
CA GLY A 274 1.82 9.39 -13.24
C GLY A 274 3.07 10.25 -13.28
N GLY A 275 3.35 10.97 -12.19
CA GLY A 275 4.52 11.83 -12.06
C GLY A 275 5.86 11.08 -12.11
N PRO A 276 7.00 11.79 -12.21
CA PRO A 276 8.32 11.18 -12.02
C PRO A 276 8.39 10.42 -10.68
N GLY A 277 9.07 9.27 -10.63
CA GLY A 277 9.25 8.52 -9.38
C GLY A 277 8.05 7.71 -8.86
N THR A 278 6.85 7.82 -9.44
CA THR A 278 5.63 7.14 -8.93
C THR A 278 5.57 5.62 -9.16
N GLY A 279 6.69 4.97 -9.51
CA GLY A 279 6.74 3.52 -9.71
C GLY A 279 6.13 2.99 -11.02
N LYS A 280 5.93 3.82 -12.06
CA LYS A 280 5.39 3.35 -13.36
C LYS A 280 6.14 2.15 -13.96
N THR A 281 7.46 2.10 -13.76
CA THR A 281 8.28 0.98 -14.23
C THR A 281 7.99 -0.30 -13.43
N VAL A 282 7.81 -0.17 -12.11
CA VAL A 282 7.40 -1.28 -11.22
C VAL A 282 6.05 -1.83 -11.68
N VAL A 283 5.06 -0.96 -11.92
CA VAL A 283 3.74 -1.36 -12.42
C VAL A 283 3.83 -2.08 -13.76
N ALA A 284 4.55 -1.51 -14.73
CA ALA A 284 4.66 -2.10 -16.06
C ALA A 284 5.29 -3.50 -16.04
N ILE A 285 6.23 -3.74 -15.13
CA ILE A 285 6.90 -5.04 -15.03
C ILE A 285 6.05 -6.04 -14.24
N ASN A 286 5.33 -5.62 -13.21
CA ASN A 286 4.32 -6.47 -12.58
C ASN A 286 3.25 -6.90 -13.59
N ILE A 287 2.72 -5.98 -14.40
CA ILE A 287 1.76 -6.32 -15.48
C ILE A 287 2.39 -7.32 -16.45
N LEU A 288 3.64 -7.13 -16.84
CA LEU A 288 4.35 -8.06 -17.72
C LEU A 288 4.45 -9.46 -17.11
N ALA A 289 4.84 -9.56 -15.83
CA ALA A 289 4.95 -10.83 -15.12
C ALA A 289 3.58 -11.51 -14.97
N GLY A 290 2.57 -10.78 -14.48
CA GLY A 290 1.21 -11.29 -14.28
C GLY A 290 0.58 -11.79 -15.57
N LEU A 291 0.69 -11.04 -16.67
CA LEU A 291 0.16 -11.50 -17.97
C LEU A 291 0.85 -12.78 -18.45
N VAL A 292 2.15 -12.93 -18.21
CA VAL A 292 2.86 -14.12 -18.68
C VAL A 292 2.58 -15.33 -17.79
N GLN A 293 2.30 -15.13 -16.50
CA GLN A 293 1.79 -16.16 -15.59
C GLN A 293 0.42 -16.68 -16.04
N GLU A 294 -0.45 -15.78 -16.52
CA GLU A 294 -1.74 -16.10 -17.16
C GLU A 294 -1.60 -16.64 -18.60
N ASP A 295 -0.45 -17.22 -18.94
CA ASP A 295 -0.13 -17.80 -20.24
C ASP A 295 -0.19 -16.84 -21.46
N TYR A 296 -0.34 -15.52 -21.27
CA TYR A 296 -0.31 -14.56 -22.38
C TYR A 296 1.11 -14.34 -22.92
N THR A 297 1.17 -13.99 -24.21
CA THR A 297 2.41 -13.47 -24.82
C THR A 297 2.48 -11.97 -24.62
N ALA A 298 3.48 -11.50 -23.87
CA ALA A 298 3.63 -10.09 -23.52
C ALA A 298 5.00 -9.52 -23.95
N ARG A 299 5.04 -8.22 -24.22
CA ARG A 299 6.25 -7.53 -24.67
C ARG A 299 6.44 -6.23 -23.90
N TYR A 300 7.64 -6.04 -23.37
CA TYR A 300 8.04 -4.80 -22.70
C TYR A 300 8.95 -3.97 -23.60
N VAL A 301 8.56 -2.71 -23.81
CA VAL A 301 9.29 -1.76 -24.64
C VAL A 301 9.57 -0.50 -23.84
N SER A 302 10.85 -0.13 -23.72
CA SER A 302 11.28 1.07 -23.01
C SER A 302 12.48 1.71 -23.71
N LYS A 303 12.58 3.04 -23.67
CA LYS A 303 13.79 3.74 -24.14
C LYS A 303 14.94 3.56 -23.14
N ASN A 304 14.64 3.41 -21.85
CA ASN A 304 15.65 3.28 -20.80
C ASN A 304 16.35 1.91 -20.92
N ARG A 305 17.69 1.92 -20.84
CA ARG A 305 18.51 0.71 -20.97
C ARG A 305 18.46 -0.14 -19.70
N ALA A 306 18.41 0.47 -18.52
CA ALA A 306 18.51 -0.24 -17.25
C ALA A 306 17.33 -1.23 -16.99
N PRO A 307 16.05 -0.86 -17.15
CA PRO A 307 14.95 -1.82 -17.01
C PRO A 307 15.00 -2.92 -18.07
N ARG A 308 15.39 -2.56 -19.31
CA ARG A 308 15.51 -3.52 -20.42
C ARG A 308 16.60 -4.55 -20.20
N SER A 309 17.78 -4.14 -19.75
CA SER A 309 18.90 -5.06 -19.52
C SER A 309 18.57 -6.08 -18.45
N VAL A 310 17.81 -5.68 -17.44
CA VAL A 310 17.40 -6.56 -16.36
C VAL A 310 16.36 -7.58 -16.83
N CYS A 311 15.28 -7.13 -17.49
CA CYS A 311 14.32 -8.06 -18.08
C CYS A 311 15.01 -9.04 -19.04
N LYS A 312 15.99 -8.58 -19.82
CA LYS A 312 16.73 -9.44 -20.77
C LYS A 312 17.55 -10.51 -20.06
N LYS A 313 18.32 -10.12 -19.04
CA LYS A 313 19.16 -11.03 -18.26
C LYS A 313 18.34 -12.13 -17.59
N ASN A 314 17.16 -11.78 -17.07
CA ASN A 314 16.33 -12.72 -16.32
C ASN A 314 15.46 -13.61 -17.23
N CYS A 315 15.03 -13.11 -18.41
CA CYS A 315 14.37 -13.93 -19.43
C CYS A 315 15.30 -14.96 -20.09
N GLU A 316 16.62 -14.75 -20.05
CA GLU A 316 17.61 -15.74 -20.50
C GLU A 316 17.82 -16.86 -19.45
N VAL A 317 17.52 -16.59 -18.17
CA VAL A 317 17.69 -17.53 -17.04
C VAL A 317 16.43 -18.34 -16.75
N THR A 318 15.23 -17.76 -16.98
CA THR A 318 13.95 -18.44 -16.79
C THR A 318 13.43 -19.09 -18.09
N CYS A 319 12.67 -20.19 -17.98
CA CYS A 319 12.08 -20.94 -19.11
C CYS A 319 10.96 -20.18 -19.86
N LEU A 320 10.98 -18.85 -19.81
CA LEU A 320 10.00 -17.89 -20.33
C LEU A 320 10.42 -17.29 -21.70
N SER A 321 11.61 -17.66 -22.20
CA SER A 321 12.23 -17.09 -23.40
C SER A 321 11.40 -17.18 -24.70
N LYS A 322 10.41 -18.08 -24.79
CA LYS A 322 9.52 -18.19 -25.96
C LYS A 322 8.34 -17.21 -25.95
N ARG A 323 7.97 -16.62 -24.81
CA ARG A 323 6.74 -15.80 -24.64
C ARG A 323 7.01 -14.33 -24.33
N LEU A 324 8.26 -13.99 -24.01
CA LEU A 324 8.70 -12.63 -23.73
C LEU A 324 9.62 -12.13 -24.86
N THR A 325 9.23 -11.05 -25.54
CA THR A 325 10.12 -10.36 -26.51
C THR A 325 10.46 -8.96 -26.00
N ILE A 326 11.73 -8.68 -25.79
CA ILE A 326 12.24 -7.36 -25.39
C ILE A 326 12.80 -6.68 -26.64
N CYS A 327 12.15 -5.62 -27.10
CA CYS A 327 12.59 -4.90 -28.30
C CYS A 327 13.59 -3.78 -27.95
N SER A 328 14.69 -3.72 -28.70
CA SER A 328 15.72 -2.68 -28.61
C SER A 328 15.42 -1.42 -29.44
N THR A 329 14.38 -1.45 -30.26
CA THR A 329 14.04 -0.39 -31.21
C THR A 329 13.13 0.67 -30.58
N GLY A 330 13.52 1.95 -30.73
CA GLY A 330 12.73 3.09 -30.26
C GLY A 330 11.38 3.22 -30.99
N LEU A 331 10.45 3.99 -30.39
CA LEU A 331 9.08 4.25 -30.89
C LEU A 331 8.94 4.67 -32.38
N GLY A 332 10.04 4.98 -33.08
CA GLY A 332 10.04 5.34 -34.49
C GLY A 332 10.13 4.17 -35.49
N ALA A 333 10.36 2.93 -35.04
CA ALA A 333 10.42 1.77 -35.93
C ALA A 333 9.03 1.13 -36.09
N MET A 334 8.16 1.78 -36.86
CA MET A 334 6.93 1.17 -37.39
C MET A 334 7.35 0.07 -38.37
N PHE A 335 7.38 -1.20 -37.95
CA PHE A 335 7.62 -2.30 -38.89
C PHE A 335 6.34 -2.62 -39.67
N ARG A 336 6.36 -2.20 -40.94
CA ARG A 336 5.43 -2.64 -41.99
C ARG A 336 5.50 -4.17 -42.16
N ARG A 337 4.30 -4.79 -42.11
CA ARG A 337 3.80 -6.02 -42.77
C ARG A 337 4.72 -7.24 -42.85
N HIS A 338 4.17 -8.40 -42.46
CA HIS A 338 4.14 -9.56 -43.35
C HIS A 338 2.69 -9.93 -43.64
N ARG A 339 2.29 -9.71 -44.90
CA ARG A 339 1.20 -10.45 -45.55
C ARG A 339 1.72 -11.87 -45.73
N ILE A 340 1.00 -12.87 -45.27
CA ILE A 340 1.11 -14.22 -45.80
C ILE A 340 -0.19 -14.46 -46.58
N ASN A 341 -0.10 -14.34 -47.90
CA ASN A 341 -1.06 -14.93 -48.82
C ASN A 341 -0.30 -15.97 -49.65
N SER A 342 -0.79 -17.23 -49.58
CA SER A 342 -0.87 -18.26 -50.63
C SER A 342 0.38 -18.51 -51.51
N ARG A 343 1.01 -19.69 -51.53
CA ARG A 343 0.63 -20.98 -52.20
C ARG A 343 1.92 -21.52 -52.90
N PRO A 344 2.03 -22.76 -53.43
CA PRO A 344 1.09 -23.45 -54.34
C PRO A 344 -0.01 -24.26 -53.66
#